data_AF-A0A0Q9KLK3-F1
#
_entry.id   AF-A0A0Q9KLK3-F1
#
_cell.length_a   1.000
_cell.length_b   1.000
_cell.length_c   1.000
_cell.angle_alpha   90.00
_cell.angle_beta   90.00
_cell.angle_gamma   90.00
#
_symmetry.space_group_name_H-M   'P 1'
#
loop_
_entity.id
_entity.type
_entity.pdbx_description
1 polymer ?
#
loop_
_entity_poly.entity_id
_entity_poly.type
_entity_poly.pdbx_seq_one_letter_code
_entity_poly.pdbx_strand_id
1 'polypeptide(L)'
;MSDLGGERGELAAPWLAEVWVDPQWYDCQNSPDRLPDPGPPTVVALRGSQILIGRHSEARAVTPHIDCDRDAGVSRRHAQLTRHGTGWVVEDLGSANGTYVSQTLGDIPDDPIDAGHPVGPGHVLYLGSWTRIVLRRSDSPRPA
;
A
#
# COMPACT_ATOMS: atom_id res chain seq x y z
N MET A 1 45.86 13.64 9.02
CA MET A 1 44.92 13.60 10.16
C MET A 1 43.75 14.49 9.82
N SER A 2 42.71 13.90 9.22
CA SER A 2 41.32 14.37 9.14
C SER A 2 40.60 13.34 8.28
N ASP A 3 39.87 12.46 8.96
CA ASP A 3 39.05 11.39 8.39
C ASP A 3 38.00 11.96 7.43
N LEU A 4 38.00 11.48 6.18
CA LEU A 4 36.82 11.47 5.32
C LEU A 4 36.12 10.12 5.51
N GLY A 5 35.60 9.91 6.71
CA GLY A 5 34.70 8.80 7.02
C GLY A 5 33.32 9.11 6.46
N GLY A 6 33.14 8.90 5.15
CA GLY A 6 31.81 8.89 4.55
C GLY A 6 30.99 7.82 5.24
N GLU A 7 30.06 8.25 6.08
CA GLU A 7 29.07 7.39 6.71
C GLU A 7 28.29 6.74 5.57
N ARG A 8 28.63 5.48 5.26
CA ARG A 8 27.82 4.63 4.40
C ARG A 8 26.49 4.53 5.12
N GLY A 9 25.53 5.38 4.71
CA GLY A 9 24.18 5.37 5.22
C GLY A 9 23.72 3.93 5.25
N GLU A 10 23.54 3.41 6.45
CA GLU A 10 23.03 2.09 6.71
C GLU A 10 21.81 1.93 5.81
N LEU A 11 21.87 1.01 4.84
CA LEU A 11 20.85 0.87 3.83
C LEU A 11 19.56 0.47 4.55
N ALA A 12 18.75 1.47 4.91
CA ALA A 12 17.53 1.28 5.65
C ALA A 12 16.70 0.23 4.90
N ALA A 13 16.32 -0.83 5.62
CA ALA A 13 15.74 -1.99 5.00
C ALA A 13 14.54 -1.62 4.12
N PRO A 14 14.41 -2.22 2.92
CA PRO A 14 13.41 -1.82 1.94
C PRO A 14 12.00 -1.94 2.52
N TRP A 15 11.14 -1.01 2.11
CA TRP A 15 9.72 -1.12 2.39
C TRP A 15 9.08 -2.15 1.46
N LEU A 16 8.19 -2.96 2.01
CA LEU A 16 7.39 -3.93 1.32
C LEU A 16 5.90 -3.61 1.54
N ALA A 17 5.10 -3.77 0.50
CA ALA A 17 3.65 -3.79 0.58
C ALA A 17 3.18 -5.22 0.33
N GLU A 18 2.50 -5.80 1.30
CA GLU A 18 1.83 -7.09 1.14
C GLU A 18 0.38 -6.86 0.79
N VAL A 19 0.00 -7.22 -0.43
CA VAL A 19 -1.35 -7.08 -0.96
C VAL A 19 -2.10 -8.38 -0.72
N TRP A 20 -3.20 -8.28 0.01
CA TRP A 20 -4.08 -9.36 0.40
C TRP A 20 -5.47 -9.15 -0.19
N VAL A 21 -6.14 -10.25 -0.45
CA VAL A 21 -7.60 -10.29 -0.50
C VAL A 21 -8.07 -10.51 0.94
N ASP A 22 -8.90 -9.61 1.45
CA ASP A 22 -9.37 -9.62 2.84
C ASP A 22 -10.89 -9.84 2.92
N PRO A 23 -11.33 -11.02 3.38
CA PRO A 23 -12.75 -11.30 3.59
C PRO A 23 -13.42 -10.36 4.59
N GLN A 24 -12.71 -9.91 5.63
CA GLN A 24 -13.33 -9.03 6.63
C GLN A 24 -13.60 -7.64 6.06
N TRP A 25 -12.65 -7.10 5.29
CA TRP A 25 -12.87 -5.86 4.57
C TRP A 25 -14.03 -5.99 3.58
N TYR A 26 -14.08 -7.11 2.84
CA TYR A 26 -15.16 -7.41 1.90
C TYR A 26 -16.54 -7.47 2.55
N ASP A 27 -16.66 -8.09 3.73
CA ASP A 27 -17.93 -8.18 4.44
C ASP A 27 -18.45 -6.79 4.89
N CYS A 28 -17.56 -5.81 5.06
CA CYS A 28 -17.91 -4.42 5.31
C CYS A 28 -18.30 -3.66 4.02
N GLN A 29 -17.96 -4.20 2.85
CA GLN A 29 -18.29 -3.57 1.57
C GLN A 29 -19.62 -4.08 1.02
N ASN A 30 -20.40 -3.21 0.39
CA ASN A 30 -21.57 -3.61 -0.38
C ASN A 30 -21.19 -3.93 -1.84
N SER A 31 -20.24 -4.85 -2.05
CA SER A 31 -19.72 -5.18 -3.37
C SER A 31 -20.60 -6.20 -4.09
N PRO A 32 -20.98 -5.98 -5.36
CA PRO A 32 -21.69 -6.97 -6.17
C PRO A 32 -20.78 -8.08 -6.68
N ASP A 33 -19.46 -7.88 -6.63
CA ASP A 33 -18.48 -8.82 -7.14
C ASP A 33 -18.23 -9.95 -6.15
N ARG A 34 -17.98 -11.15 -6.66
CA ARG A 34 -17.63 -12.30 -5.83
C ARG A 34 -16.21 -12.15 -5.30
N LEU A 35 -16.05 -12.29 -3.98
CA LEU A 35 -14.75 -12.40 -3.34
C LEU A 35 -13.92 -13.56 -3.94
N PRO A 36 -12.71 -13.31 -4.47
CA PRO A 36 -11.81 -14.37 -4.92
C PRO A 36 -11.20 -15.14 -3.73
N ASP A 37 -10.62 -16.31 -4.02
CA ASP A 37 -9.87 -17.06 -3.01
C ASP A 37 -8.70 -16.21 -2.46
N PRO A 38 -8.56 -16.06 -1.13
CA PRO A 38 -7.61 -15.10 -0.58
C PRO A 38 -6.14 -15.35 -0.91
N GLY A 39 -5.73 -16.61 -1.04
CA GLY A 39 -4.37 -17.01 -1.41
C GLY A 39 -3.28 -16.44 -0.50
N PRO A 40 -1.99 -16.67 -0.84
CA PRO A 40 -0.88 -15.93 -0.25
C PRO A 40 -0.85 -14.48 -0.75
N PRO A 41 -0.18 -13.56 -0.03
CA PRO A 41 -0.11 -12.17 -0.45
C PRO A 41 0.80 -11.99 -1.67
N THR A 42 0.46 -11.00 -2.50
CA THR A 42 1.42 -10.46 -3.46
C THR A 42 2.31 -9.46 -2.74
N VAL A 43 3.62 -9.68 -2.75
CA VAL A 43 4.59 -8.77 -2.10
C VAL A 43 5.22 -7.85 -3.13
N VAL A 44 5.08 -6.54 -2.92
CA VAL A 44 5.63 -5.50 -3.79
C VAL A 44 6.66 -4.66 -3.03
N ALA A 45 7.87 -4.52 -3.58
CA ALA A 45 8.86 -3.62 -3.00
C ALA A 45 8.55 -2.16 -3.38
N LEU A 46 8.48 -1.28 -2.38
CA LEU A 46 8.24 0.14 -2.60
C LEU A 46 9.54 0.84 -3.05
N ARG A 47 9.77 0.84 -4.35
CA ARG A 47 10.97 1.40 -4.98
C ARG A 47 10.68 2.79 -5.54
N GLY A 48 11.47 3.78 -5.14
CA GLY A 48 11.36 5.17 -5.62
C GLY A 48 10.77 6.11 -4.58
N SER A 49 10.28 7.26 -5.04
CA SER A 49 9.66 8.30 -4.21
C SER A 49 8.14 8.36 -4.32
N GLN A 50 7.56 7.72 -5.35
CA GLN A 50 6.11 7.70 -5.59
C GLN A 50 5.69 6.30 -6.04
N ILE A 51 4.66 5.76 -5.42
CA ILE A 51 4.11 4.43 -5.72
C ILE A 51 2.62 4.60 -5.98
N LEU A 52 2.22 4.36 -7.23
CA LEU A 52 0.82 4.38 -7.63
C LEU A 52 0.17 3.04 -7.26
N ILE A 53 -0.97 3.10 -6.56
CA ILE A 53 -1.85 1.97 -6.27
C ILE A 53 -3.08 2.11 -7.17
N GLY A 54 -3.47 1.03 -7.83
CA GLY A 54 -4.66 1.04 -8.65
C GLY A 54 -4.76 -0.17 -9.56
N ARG A 55 -5.53 -0.04 -10.63
CA ARG A 55 -5.69 -1.07 -11.66
C ARG A 55 -5.01 -0.68 -12.96
N HIS A 56 -4.36 -1.66 -13.58
CA HIS A 56 -3.82 -1.50 -14.93
C HIS A 56 -4.90 -1.11 -15.94
N SER A 57 -4.57 -0.21 -16.88
CA SER A 57 -5.45 0.18 -17.97
C SER A 57 -4.67 0.73 -19.15
N GLU A 58 -4.55 -0.07 -20.21
CA GLU A 58 -3.91 0.36 -21.47
C GLU A 58 -4.64 1.55 -22.10
N ALA A 59 -5.97 1.50 -22.17
CA ALA A 59 -6.80 2.56 -22.75
C ALA A 59 -6.64 3.93 -22.07
N ARG A 60 -6.16 3.97 -20.82
CA ARG A 60 -5.89 5.21 -20.07
C ARG A 60 -4.40 5.43 -19.80
N ALA A 61 -3.52 4.60 -20.37
CA ALA A 61 -2.08 4.60 -20.13
C ALA A 61 -1.73 4.59 -18.63
N VAL A 62 -2.42 3.74 -17.85
CA VAL A 62 -2.18 3.61 -16.41
C VAL A 62 -1.54 2.26 -16.11
N THR A 63 -0.31 2.29 -15.62
CA THR A 63 0.40 1.11 -15.09
C THR A 63 0.77 1.39 -13.64
N PRO A 64 -0.01 0.87 -12.66
CA PRO A 64 0.27 1.08 -11.25
C PRO A 64 1.51 0.29 -10.82
N HIS A 65 2.13 0.75 -9.73
CA HIS A 65 3.26 0.04 -9.12
C HIS A 65 2.75 -1.12 -8.24
N ILE A 66 1.62 -0.90 -7.57
CA ILE A 66 0.85 -1.94 -6.90
C ILE A 66 -0.40 -2.16 -7.72
N ASP A 67 -0.41 -3.25 -8.50
CA ASP A 67 -1.52 -3.60 -9.37
C ASP A 67 -2.57 -4.44 -8.65
N CYS A 68 -3.76 -3.87 -8.54
CA CYS A 68 -4.93 -4.46 -7.92
C CYS A 68 -5.99 -4.81 -8.98
N ASP A 69 -5.61 -5.13 -10.21
CA ASP A 69 -6.54 -5.34 -11.35
C ASP A 69 -7.68 -6.33 -11.06
N ARG A 70 -7.44 -7.29 -10.16
CA ARG A 70 -8.44 -8.28 -9.78
C ARG A 70 -9.63 -7.68 -9.01
N ASP A 71 -9.47 -6.54 -8.34
CA ASP A 71 -10.51 -5.88 -7.54
C ASP A 71 -11.13 -4.70 -8.30
N ALA A 72 -12.30 -4.91 -8.92
CA ALA A 72 -12.92 -3.88 -9.74
C ALA A 72 -13.34 -2.62 -8.95
N GLY A 73 -13.50 -2.74 -7.62
CA GLY A 73 -13.75 -1.62 -6.72
C GLY A 73 -12.56 -0.67 -6.56
N VAL A 74 -11.36 -1.11 -6.95
CA VAL A 74 -10.18 -0.26 -6.99
C VAL A 74 -10.21 0.60 -8.26
N SER A 75 -10.24 1.93 -8.15
CA SER A 75 -9.99 2.84 -9.28
C SER A 75 -8.64 2.58 -9.99
N ARG A 76 -8.56 2.91 -11.28
CA ARG A 76 -7.32 2.78 -12.08
C ARG A 76 -6.14 3.55 -11.48
N ARG A 77 -6.40 4.79 -11.05
CA ARG A 77 -5.52 5.59 -10.19
C ARG A 77 -6.28 5.77 -8.88
N HIS A 78 -5.97 4.95 -7.89
CA HIS A 78 -6.76 4.90 -6.65
C HIS A 78 -6.11 5.76 -5.57
N ALA A 79 -4.89 5.39 -5.21
CA ALA A 79 -4.12 6.06 -4.18
C ALA A 79 -2.66 6.17 -4.61
N GLN A 80 -1.93 7.08 -3.98
CA GLN A 80 -0.50 7.22 -4.17
C GLN A 80 0.20 7.24 -2.82
N LEU A 81 1.26 6.44 -2.69
CA LEU A 81 2.22 6.60 -1.61
C LEU A 81 3.34 7.52 -2.09
N THR A 82 3.57 8.61 -1.38
CA THR A 82 4.68 9.55 -1.62
C THR A 82 5.66 9.46 -0.45
N ARG A 83 6.95 9.29 -0.75
CA ARG A 83 8.00 9.15 0.26
C ARG A 83 8.16 10.47 1.02
N HIS A 84 8.11 10.39 2.35
CA HIS A 84 8.26 11.55 3.23
C HIS A 84 9.19 11.20 4.40
N GLY A 85 10.42 11.72 4.35
CA GLY A 85 11.49 11.37 5.29
C GLY A 85 11.81 9.87 5.27
N THR A 86 11.68 9.22 6.43
CA THR A 86 11.88 7.78 6.59
C THR A 86 10.60 6.97 6.36
N GLY A 87 9.45 7.62 6.17
CA GLY A 87 8.14 6.99 5.98
C GLY A 87 7.51 7.31 4.63
N TRP A 88 6.20 7.09 4.58
CA TRP A 88 5.36 7.39 3.43
C TRP A 88 4.15 8.21 3.87
N VAL A 89 3.57 8.94 2.93
CA VAL A 89 2.24 9.55 3.06
C VAL A 89 1.38 8.91 1.98
N VAL A 90 0.20 8.41 2.34
CA VAL A 90 -0.80 7.92 1.39
C VAL A 90 -1.80 9.03 1.09
N GLU A 91 -2.13 9.21 -0.19
CA GLU A 91 -3.13 10.15 -0.67
C GLU A 91 -4.13 9.40 -1.55
N ASP A 92 -5.42 9.61 -1.31
CA ASP A 92 -6.47 9.19 -2.24
C ASP A 92 -6.48 10.11 -3.47
N LEU A 93 -6.60 9.55 -4.67
CA LEU A 93 -6.54 10.29 -5.94
C LEU A 93 -7.93 10.58 -6.52
N GLY A 94 -8.95 10.70 -5.67
CA GLY A 94 -10.34 10.82 -6.08
C GLY A 94 -10.91 9.46 -6.50
N SER A 95 -10.61 8.43 -5.72
CA SER A 95 -11.12 7.08 -5.96
C SER A 95 -12.64 7.00 -5.72
N ALA A 96 -13.29 5.98 -6.28
CA ALA A 96 -14.74 5.84 -6.16
C ALA A 96 -15.17 5.31 -4.78
N ASN A 97 -14.35 4.48 -4.16
CA ASN A 97 -14.67 3.81 -2.89
C ASN A 97 -13.92 4.40 -1.69
N GLY A 98 -13.00 5.34 -1.92
CA GLY A 98 -12.14 5.92 -0.89
C GLY A 98 -10.95 5.02 -0.53
N THR A 99 -9.97 5.63 0.13
CA THR A 99 -8.81 4.97 0.71
C THR A 99 -8.91 5.04 2.22
N TYR A 100 -8.74 3.92 2.90
CA TYR A 100 -8.84 3.86 4.35
C TYR A 100 -7.52 3.41 4.96
N VAL A 101 -7.21 3.90 6.15
CA VAL A 101 -5.98 3.58 6.86
C VAL A 101 -6.28 3.12 8.27
N SER A 102 -5.65 2.02 8.67
CA SER A 102 -5.61 1.56 10.05
C SER A 102 -4.17 1.48 10.54
N GLN A 103 -3.99 1.68 11.85
CA GLN A 103 -2.69 1.58 12.50
C GLN A 103 -2.24 0.13 12.68
N THR A 104 -3.17 -0.83 12.73
CA THR A 104 -2.88 -2.22 13.04
C THR A 104 -3.85 -3.16 12.31
N LEU A 105 -3.36 -4.34 11.95
CA LEU A 105 -4.16 -5.37 11.29
C LEU A 105 -5.35 -5.81 12.16
N GLY A 106 -6.52 -5.92 11.52
CA GLY A 106 -7.77 -6.37 12.16
C GLY A 106 -8.62 -5.24 12.74
N ASP A 107 -8.07 -4.02 12.82
CA ASP A 107 -8.85 -2.82 13.10
C ASP A 107 -9.33 -2.22 11.77
N ILE A 108 -10.64 -2.33 11.49
CA ILE A 108 -11.24 -1.88 10.23
C ILE A 108 -11.78 -0.46 10.42
N PRO A 109 -11.25 0.53 9.69
CA PRO A 109 -11.68 1.91 9.80
C PRO A 109 -13.06 2.13 9.18
N ASP A 110 -13.88 2.98 9.82
CA ASP A 110 -15.23 3.33 9.33
C ASP A 110 -15.19 4.42 8.24
N ASP A 111 -14.26 5.38 8.37
CA ASP A 111 -14.18 6.55 7.50
C ASP A 111 -12.90 6.54 6.62
N PRO A 112 -12.98 7.01 5.36
CA PRO A 112 -11.81 7.14 4.51
C PRO A 112 -10.92 8.32 4.95
N ILE A 113 -9.71 8.37 4.42
CA ILE A 113 -8.82 9.53 4.64
C ILE A 113 -9.33 10.75 3.86
N ASP A 114 -9.37 11.91 4.51
CA ASP A 114 -9.77 13.18 3.87
C ASP A 114 -8.63 13.89 3.14
N ALA A 115 -7.38 13.58 3.50
CA ALA A 115 -6.17 14.21 2.99
C ALA A 115 -4.98 13.25 3.12
N GLY A 116 -3.80 13.71 2.70
CA GLY A 116 -2.56 12.94 2.85
C GLY A 116 -2.35 12.45 4.28
N HIS A 117 -2.27 11.12 4.44
CA HIS A 117 -2.16 10.45 5.72
C HIS A 117 -0.77 9.81 5.90
N PRO A 118 0.02 10.19 6.92
CA PRO A 118 1.31 9.56 7.19
C PRO A 118 1.16 8.08 7.55
N VAL A 119 1.96 7.21 6.94
CA VAL A 119 1.91 5.77 7.19
C VAL A 119 3.27 5.19 7.56
N GLY A 120 3.23 4.33 8.59
CA GLY A 120 4.38 3.66 9.19
C GLY A 120 4.43 2.16 8.87
N PRO A 121 5.50 1.46 9.27
CA PRO A 121 5.52 0.00 9.23
C PRO A 121 4.43 -0.55 10.17
N GLY A 122 3.71 -1.57 9.73
CA GLY A 122 2.57 -2.16 10.45
C GLY A 122 1.22 -1.53 10.09
N HIS A 123 1.19 -0.31 9.54
CA HIS A 123 -0.05 0.29 9.06
C HIS A 123 -0.65 -0.51 7.91
N VAL A 124 -1.97 -0.45 7.83
CA VAL A 124 -2.79 -1.20 6.89
C VAL A 124 -3.60 -0.23 6.05
N LEU A 125 -3.59 -0.41 4.74
CA LEU A 125 -4.44 0.32 3.81
C LEU A 125 -5.58 -0.61 3.37
N TYR A 126 -6.79 -0.08 3.29
CA TYR A 126 -7.92 -0.76 2.68
C TYR A 126 -8.44 0.06 1.52
N LEU A 127 -8.73 -0.61 0.41
CA LEU A 127 -9.23 -0.02 -0.82
C LEU A 127 -10.08 -1.02 -1.60
N GLY A 128 -10.94 -0.49 -2.45
CA GLY A 128 -11.80 -1.31 -3.31
C GLY A 128 -12.72 -2.24 -2.53
N SER A 129 -13.04 -3.39 -3.12
CA SER A 129 -14.00 -4.33 -2.55
C SER A 129 -13.38 -5.28 -1.53
N TRP A 130 -12.11 -5.62 -1.65
CA TRP A 130 -11.46 -6.61 -0.77
C TRP A 130 -9.95 -6.41 -0.62
N THR A 131 -9.38 -5.37 -1.23
CA THR A 131 -7.94 -5.19 -1.23
C THR A 131 -7.46 -4.60 0.10
N ARG A 132 -6.61 -5.37 0.81
CA ARG A 132 -5.88 -4.92 1.99
C ARG A 132 -4.39 -4.89 1.70
N ILE A 133 -3.70 -3.82 2.06
CA ILE A 133 -2.26 -3.68 1.91
C ILE A 133 -1.61 -3.48 3.28
N VAL A 134 -0.73 -4.38 3.68
CA VAL A 134 0.07 -4.23 4.92
C VAL A 134 1.44 -3.67 4.55
N LEU A 135 1.81 -2.54 5.16
CA LEU A 135 3.12 -1.94 4.96
C LEU A 135 4.14 -2.54 5.93
N ARG A 136 5.25 -3.05 5.42
CA ARG A 136 6.34 -3.62 6.22
C ARG A 136 7.67 -2.97 5.90
N ARG A 137 8.55 -2.96 6.89
CA ARG A 137 9.99 -2.90 6.65
C ARG A 137 10.45 -4.34 6.47
N SER A 138 11.28 -4.63 5.46
CA SER A 138 11.97 -5.91 5.49
C SER A 138 12.83 -5.92 6.76
N ASP A 139 12.89 -7.03 7.48
CA ASP A 139 14.01 -7.19 8.41
C ASP A 139 15.29 -7.17 7.55
N SER A 140 16.33 -6.46 7.97
CA SER A 140 17.63 -6.63 7.34
C SER A 140 18.06 -8.09 7.57
N PRO A 141 18.87 -8.69 6.68
CA PRO A 141 19.54 -9.92 7.05
C PRO A 141 20.40 -9.59 8.28
N ARG A 142 20.06 -10.18 9.43
CA ARG A 142 20.89 -10.09 10.63
C ARG A 142 22.30 -10.56 10.24
N PRO A 143 23.36 -9.75 10.37
CA PRO A 143 24.70 -10.26 10.17
C PRO A 143 24.94 -11.38 11.20
N ALA A 144 25.43 -12.51 10.71
CA ALA A 144 25.79 -13.67 11.53
C ALA A 144 26.93 -13.34 12.52
#